data_AF-A0A9P7NIG8-F1
#
_entry.id   AF-A0A9P7NIG8-F1
#
_cell.length_a   1.000
_cell.length_b   1.000
_cell.length_c   1.000
_cell.angle_alpha   90.00
_cell.angle_beta   90.00
_cell.angle_gamma   90.00
#
_symmetry.space_group_name_H-M   'P 1'
#
loop_
_entity.id
_entity.type
_entity.pdbx_description
1 polymer ?
#
loop_
_entity_poly.entity_id
_entity_poly.type
_entity_poly.pdbx_seq_one_letter_code
_entity_poly.pdbx_strand_id
1 'polypeptide(L)'
;MLFQNLLTRMSLSAPPLLSNLTTPFLNLTAVTATNGVSLFECWQLETPFHNTVEKGIEGALKLSLGQAGNVSYNVIPGRFDGGFHHAPAF
;
A
#
# COMPACT_ATOMS: atom_id res chain seq x y z
N MET A 1 -39.60 38.45 -2.67
CA MET A 1 -39.29 37.19 -3.36
C MET A 1 -37.81 36.90 -3.13
N LEU A 2 -37.50 36.03 -2.15
CA LEU A 2 -36.14 35.55 -1.87
C LEU A 2 -35.89 34.36 -2.80
N PHE A 3 -34.93 34.44 -3.71
CA PHE A 3 -34.38 33.26 -4.37
C PHE A 3 -32.91 33.11 -3.95
N GLN A 4 -32.71 32.17 -3.03
CA GLN A 4 -31.42 31.75 -2.49
C GLN A 4 -30.75 30.82 -3.51
N ASN A 5 -29.60 31.23 -4.09
CA ASN A 5 -28.79 30.36 -4.93
C ASN A 5 -28.03 29.34 -4.07
N LEU A 6 -28.53 28.11 -4.04
CA LEU A 6 -27.86 26.97 -3.43
C LEU A 6 -26.78 26.43 -4.40
N LEU A 7 -25.57 26.98 -4.32
CA LEU A 7 -24.41 26.41 -5.02
C LEU A 7 -23.88 25.22 -4.22
N THR A 8 -24.28 24.01 -4.63
CA THR A 8 -23.78 22.74 -4.10
C THR A 8 -22.29 22.61 -4.41
N ARG A 9 -21.44 22.66 -3.38
CA ARG A 9 -20.00 22.40 -3.49
C ARG A 9 -19.78 20.91 -3.77
N MET A 10 -19.41 20.57 -5.00
CA MET A 10 -18.96 19.22 -5.36
C MET A 10 -17.48 19.10 -4.98
N SER A 11 -17.20 18.51 -3.82
CA SER A 11 -15.82 18.21 -3.41
C SER A 11 -15.32 16.99 -4.19
N LEU A 12 -14.44 17.19 -5.18
CA LEU A 12 -13.65 16.10 -5.74
C LEU A 12 -12.65 15.64 -4.66
N SER A 13 -12.91 14.51 -4.02
CA SER A 13 -11.88 13.82 -3.25
C SER A 13 -10.91 13.18 -4.26
N ALA A 14 -9.71 13.76 -4.42
CA ALA A 14 -8.65 13.07 -5.12
C ALA A 14 -8.38 11.74 -4.39
N PRO A 15 -8.33 10.59 -5.09
CA PRO A 15 -7.95 9.34 -4.44
C PRO A 15 -6.56 9.53 -3.83
N PRO A 16 -6.32 9.03 -2.60
CA PRO A 16 -5.00 9.13 -2.00
C PRO A 16 -3.98 8.45 -2.93
N LEU A 17 -3.08 9.24 -3.51
CA LEU A 17 -2.00 8.71 -4.34
C LEU A 17 -0.96 8.12 -3.40
N LEU A 18 -0.98 6.80 -3.29
CA LEU A 18 0.05 6.09 -2.55
C LEU A 18 1.33 6.12 -3.39
N SER A 19 2.33 6.87 -2.92
CA SER A 19 3.57 7.07 -3.65
C SER A 19 4.77 6.71 -2.78
N ASN A 20 5.84 6.22 -3.41
CA ASN A 20 7.11 6.01 -2.73
C ASN A 20 7.77 7.32 -2.25
N LEU A 21 7.23 8.48 -2.62
CA LEU A 21 7.68 9.80 -2.15
C LEU A 21 7.15 10.12 -0.76
N THR A 22 5.91 9.72 -0.47
CA THR A 22 5.24 10.00 0.82
C THR A 22 5.44 8.90 1.86
N THR A 23 5.64 7.65 1.41
CA THR A 23 5.89 6.48 2.28
C THR A 23 6.97 5.59 1.65
N PRO A 24 8.26 5.98 1.74
CA PRO A 24 9.34 5.28 1.04
C PRO A 24 9.68 3.91 1.62
N PHE A 25 9.44 3.68 2.91
CA PHE A 25 9.80 2.45 3.62
C PHE A 25 8.59 1.88 4.37
N LEU A 26 8.65 0.59 4.68
CA LEU A 26 7.65 -0.06 5.51
C LEU A 26 8.04 0.06 6.99
N ASN A 27 7.19 0.76 7.74
CA ASN A 27 7.22 0.80 9.19
C ASN A 27 6.27 -0.26 9.74
N LEU A 28 6.73 -1.04 10.71
CA LEU A 28 5.96 -2.13 11.31
C LEU A 28 6.25 -2.27 12.80
N THR A 29 5.28 -2.81 13.52
CA THR A 29 5.48 -3.26 14.90
C THR A 29 5.92 -4.72 14.87
N ALA A 30 7.11 -5.00 15.39
CA ALA A 30 7.63 -6.35 15.51
C ALA A 30 7.34 -6.90 16.90
N VAL A 31 6.95 -8.18 16.98
CA VAL A 31 6.92 -8.94 18.23
C VAL A 31 8.22 -9.70 18.34
N THR A 32 9.02 -9.39 19.35
CA THR A 32 10.33 -10.03 19.60
C THR A 32 10.35 -10.68 20.98
N ALA A 33 11.45 -11.33 21.33
CA ALA A 33 11.65 -11.86 22.67
C ALA A 33 13.10 -11.66 23.12
N THR A 34 13.29 -11.24 24.36
CA THR A 34 14.60 -11.23 25.01
C THR A 34 14.46 -11.70 26.46
N ASN A 35 15.42 -12.48 26.95
CA ASN A 35 15.42 -12.98 28.33
C ASN A 35 14.10 -13.65 28.77
N GLY A 36 13.44 -14.36 27.86
CA GLY A 36 12.17 -15.06 28.15
C GLY A 36 10.93 -14.16 28.23
N VAL A 37 11.03 -12.89 27.85
CA VAL A 37 9.92 -11.93 27.86
C VAL A 37 9.65 -11.44 26.44
N SER A 38 8.37 -11.40 26.05
CA SER A 38 7.94 -10.82 24.77
C SER A 38 8.00 -9.30 24.80
N LEU A 39 8.44 -8.73 23.69
CA LEU A 39 8.55 -7.28 23.50
C LEU A 39 7.84 -6.85 22.21
N PHE A 40 7.38 -5.60 22.19
CA PHE A 40 6.98 -4.92 20.98
C PHE A 40 8.05 -3.90 20.60
N GLU A 41 8.47 -3.92 19.35
CA GLU A 41 9.48 -3.02 18.81
C GLU A 41 8.95 -2.27 17.58
N CYS A 42 9.47 -1.07 17.34
CA CYS A 42 9.14 -0.26 16.17
C CYS A 42 10.27 -0.40 15.13
N TRP A 43 9.99 -1.06 14.02
CA TRP A 43 10.97 -1.33 12.97
C TRP A 43 10.64 -0.54 11.70
N GLN A 44 11.69 -0.14 10.99
CA GLN A 44 11.62 0.31 9.60
C GLN A 44 12.48 -0.64 8.77
N LEU A 45 11.92 -1.21 7.70
CA LEU A 45 12.71 -2.03 6.79
C LEU A 45 13.65 -1.16 5.96
N GLU A 46 14.86 -1.66 5.70
CA GLU A 46 15.88 -0.96 4.92
C GLU A 46 15.57 -0.93 3.42
N THR A 47 14.83 -1.93 2.92
CA THR A 47 14.46 -2.00 1.50
C THR A 47 13.29 -1.04 1.23
N PRO A 48 13.46 -0.04 0.34
CA PRO A 48 12.38 0.89 0.02
C PRO A 48 11.33 0.27 -0.89
N PHE A 49 10.15 0.87 -0.89
CA PHE A 49 9.13 0.63 -1.90
C PHE A 49 9.57 1.15 -3.28
N HIS A 50 9.22 0.40 -4.32
CA HIS A 50 9.33 0.81 -5.72
C HIS A 50 8.03 0.52 -6.46
N ASN A 51 7.81 1.21 -7.58
CA ASN A 51 6.70 0.90 -8.47
C ASN A 51 6.96 -0.43 -9.17
N THR A 52 5.94 -1.28 -9.23
CA THR A 52 6.02 -2.57 -9.91
C THR A 52 5.41 -2.52 -11.32
N VAL A 53 5.95 -3.31 -12.24
CA VAL A 53 5.41 -3.57 -13.58
C VAL A 53 4.85 -5.00 -13.71
N GLU A 54 4.64 -5.65 -12.57
CA GLU A 54 4.07 -6.99 -12.51
C GLU A 54 2.59 -6.96 -12.93
N LYS A 55 2.23 -7.80 -13.90
CA LYS A 55 0.87 -7.88 -14.43
C LYS A 55 -0.13 -8.16 -13.31
N GLY A 56 -1.25 -7.45 -13.32
CA GLY A 56 -2.30 -7.56 -12.31
C GLY A 56 -2.12 -6.64 -11.11
N ILE A 57 -0.93 -6.03 -10.92
CA ILE A 57 -0.66 -5.01 -9.89
C ILE A 57 0.25 -3.88 -10.41
N GLU A 58 0.33 -3.67 -11.72
CA GLU A 58 1.18 -2.66 -12.33
C GLU A 58 0.86 -1.26 -11.78
N GLY A 59 1.90 -0.50 -11.43
CA GLY A 59 1.77 0.81 -10.80
C GLY A 59 1.56 0.79 -9.28
N ALA A 60 1.39 -0.38 -8.66
CA ALA A 60 1.39 -0.53 -7.21
C ALA A 60 2.80 -0.39 -6.61
N LEU A 61 2.87 -0.20 -5.29
CA LEU A 61 4.15 -0.25 -4.57
C LEU A 61 4.49 -1.67 -4.15
N LYS A 62 5.76 -2.06 -4.33
CA LYS A 62 6.32 -3.35 -3.95
C LYS A 62 7.63 -3.17 -3.19
N LEU A 63 7.90 -4.04 -2.22
CA LEU A 63 9.22 -4.23 -1.62
C LEU A 63 9.49 -5.71 -1.36
N SER A 64 10.76 -6.08 -1.23
CA SER A 64 11.20 -7.41 -0.80
C SER A 64 11.37 -7.46 0.73
N LEU A 65 10.92 -8.55 1.37
CA LEU A 65 11.15 -8.80 2.80
C LEU A 65 12.54 -9.41 3.08
N GLY A 66 13.39 -9.51 2.06
CA GLY A 66 14.81 -9.85 2.21
C GLY A 66 15.05 -11.26 2.77
N GLN A 67 15.70 -11.33 3.93
CA GLN A 67 16.12 -12.60 4.54
C GLN A 67 14.95 -13.49 5.00
N ALA A 68 13.72 -12.98 5.00
CA ALA A 68 12.50 -13.78 5.18
C ALA A 68 12.19 -14.71 4.00
N GLY A 69 12.98 -14.66 2.91
CA GLY A 69 12.86 -15.50 1.73
C GLY A 69 12.38 -14.72 0.51
N ASN A 70 11.96 -15.43 -0.54
CA ASN A 70 11.40 -14.81 -1.75
C ASN A 70 9.96 -14.32 -1.51
N VAL A 71 9.82 -13.34 -0.61
CA VAL A 71 8.54 -12.79 -0.17
C VAL A 71 8.52 -11.29 -0.43
N SER A 72 7.46 -10.82 -1.08
CA SER A 72 7.23 -9.40 -1.32
C SER A 72 6.04 -8.87 -0.54
N TYR A 73 6.13 -7.63 -0.09
CA TYR A 73 5.00 -6.88 0.43
C TYR A 73 4.53 -5.88 -0.63
N ASN A 74 3.25 -5.92 -0.98
CA ASN A 74 2.65 -5.08 -2.02
C ASN A 74 1.56 -4.19 -1.42
N VAL A 75 1.53 -2.92 -1.81
CA VAL A 75 0.47 -1.98 -1.45
C VAL A 75 -0.36 -1.67 -2.68
N ILE A 76 -1.53 -2.31 -2.77
CA ILE A 76 -2.48 -2.14 -3.86
C ILE A 76 -3.46 -1.02 -3.47
N PRO A 77 -3.59 0.04 -4.29
CA PRO A 77 -4.55 1.11 -4.03
C PRO A 77 -5.99 0.58 -3.90
N GLY A 78 -6.82 1.27 -3.12
CA GLY A 78 -8.25 0.98 -3.11
C GLY A 78 -8.86 1.22 -4.50
N ARG A 79 -9.81 0.35 -4.90
CA ARG A 79 -10.47 0.39 -6.23
C ARG A 79 -9.50 0.20 -7.41
N PHE A 80 -8.36 -0.46 -7.18
CA PHE A 80 -7.42 -0.80 -8.22
C PHE A 80 -8.03 -1.79 -9.23
N ASP A 81 -7.86 -1.50 -10.52
CA ASP A 81 -8.25 -2.38 -11.62
C ASP A 81 -7.02 -3.16 -12.11
N GLY A 82 -6.96 -4.45 -11.75
CA GLY A 82 -5.90 -5.36 -12.17
C GLY A 82 -6.06 -5.90 -13.60
N GLY A 83 -7.10 -5.47 -14.32
CA GLY A 83 -7.46 -6.00 -15.62
C GLY A 83 -8.08 -7.40 -15.55
N PHE A 84 -8.12 -8.08 -16.70
CA PHE A 84 -8.72 -9.41 -16.78
C PHE A 84 -7.79 -10.49 -16.23
N HIS A 85 -8.28 -11.21 -15.23
CA HIS A 85 -7.67 -12.45 -14.77
C HIS A 85 -8.23 -13.62 -15.58
N HIS A 86 -7.38 -14.40 -16.25
CA HIS A 86 -7.79 -15.68 -16.81
C HIS A 86 -8.08 -16.66 -15.67
N ALA A 87 -9.22 -17.34 -15.73
CA ALA A 87 -9.46 -18.48 -14.85
C ALA A 87 -8.39 -19.56 -15.11
N PRO A 88 -8.00 -20.36 -14.09
CA PRO A 88 -7.10 -21.48 -14.31
C PRO A 88 -7.63 -22.38 -15.42
N ALA A 89 -6.83 -22.62 -16.46
CA ALA A 89 -7.13 -23.62 -17.46
C ALA A 89 -6.84 -25.01 -16.86
N PHE A 90 -7.82 -25.91 -16.95
CA PHE A 90 -7.68 -27.32 -16.61
C PHE A 90 -7.12 -28.11 -17.80
#